data_AF-A0A661NYK8-F1
#
_entry.id   AF-A0A661NYK8-F1
#
_cell.length_a   1.000
_cell.length_b   1.000
_cell.length_c   1.000
_cell.angle_alpha   90.00
_cell.angle_beta   90.00
_cell.angle_gamma   90.00
#
_symmetry.space_group_name_H-M   'P 1'
#
loop_
_entity.id
_entity.type
_entity.pdbx_description
1 polymer ?
#
loop_
_entity_poly.entity_id
_entity_poly.type
_entity_poly.pdbx_seq_one_letter_code
_entity_poly.pdbx_strand_id
1 'polypeptide(L)'
;MSSLHVLVEEPSMEEALKHLMPKIVAGRAKWKVINMGSKGRLLKELPARLRAYRQRIENGENLKAIVLVDRDSDDCHELKQRLEIMAYEARLSTKTSPDSSGNFRVVTRIVVEELEAWFMGDTAALQAAFTSLS
;
A
#
# COMPACT_ATOMS: atom_id res chain seq x y z
N MET A 1 -0.50 -21.19 -3.89
CA MET A 1 -0.27 -19.96 -4.69
C MET A 1 -0.18 -18.78 -3.75
N SER A 2 0.76 -17.86 -3.95
CA SER A 2 0.88 -16.64 -3.13
C SER A 2 -0.22 -15.62 -3.45
N SER A 3 -0.70 -14.93 -2.42
CA SER A 3 -1.66 -13.83 -2.52
C SER A 3 -1.03 -12.53 -2.02
N LEU A 4 -1.21 -11.45 -2.76
CA LEU A 4 -0.71 -10.12 -2.43
C LEU A 4 -1.89 -9.14 -2.28
N HIS A 5 -2.07 -8.59 -1.09
CA HIS A 5 -3.05 -7.53 -0.85
C HIS A 5 -2.33 -6.18 -0.81
N VAL A 6 -2.73 -5.23 -1.65
CA VAL A 6 -2.21 -3.86 -1.63
C VAL A 6 -3.29 -2.96 -1.05
N LEU A 7 -3.04 -2.44 0.15
CA LEU A 7 -3.94 -1.52 0.84
C LEU A 7 -3.54 -0.11 0.46
N VAL A 8 -4.50 0.64 -0.04
CA VAL A 8 -4.30 2.01 -0.51
C VAL A 8 -5.28 2.94 0.18
N GLU A 9 -4.86 4.18 0.30
CA GLU A 9 -5.64 5.24 0.93
C GLU A 9 -6.87 5.63 0.10
N GLU A 10 -6.67 5.88 -1.19
CA GLU A 10 -7.63 6.59 -2.03
C GLU A 10 -7.87 5.94 -3.42
N PRO A 11 -8.92 6.37 -4.15
CA PRO A 11 -9.27 5.80 -5.46
C PRO A 11 -8.22 5.99 -6.57
N SER A 12 -7.49 7.10 -6.60
CA SER A 12 -6.47 7.39 -7.63
C SER A 12 -5.37 6.31 -7.64
N MET A 13 -4.82 5.98 -6.46
CA MET A 13 -3.83 4.92 -6.26
C MET A 13 -4.40 3.55 -6.60
N GLU A 14 -5.67 3.30 -6.29
CA GLU A 14 -6.34 2.07 -6.70
C GLU A 14 -6.36 1.92 -8.23
N GLU A 15 -6.77 2.97 -8.95
CA GLU A 15 -6.83 2.95 -10.42
C GLU A 15 -5.45 2.83 -11.06
N ALA A 16 -4.44 3.53 -10.56
CA ALA A 16 -3.07 3.38 -11.05
C ALA A 16 -2.56 1.95 -10.87
N LEU A 17 -2.78 1.34 -9.70
CA LEU A 17 -2.36 -0.03 -9.44
C LEU A 17 -3.10 -1.06 -10.29
N LYS A 18 -4.38 -0.85 -10.65
CA LYS A 18 -5.08 -1.75 -11.58
C LYS A 18 -4.34 -1.89 -12.91
N HIS A 19 -3.67 -0.83 -13.37
CA HIS A 19 -2.88 -0.84 -14.62
C HIS A 19 -1.43 -1.31 -14.42
N LEU A 20 -0.82 -1.01 -13.27
CA LEU A 20 0.58 -1.34 -13.00
C LEU A 20 0.77 -2.78 -12.49
N MET A 21 -0.15 -3.28 -11.66
CA MET A 21 -0.02 -4.58 -11.01
C MET A 21 0.10 -5.77 -11.98
N PRO A 22 -0.63 -5.84 -13.11
CA PRO A 22 -0.41 -6.91 -14.09
C PRO A 22 1.04 -6.98 -14.60
N LYS A 23 1.66 -5.81 -14.83
CA LYS A 23 3.05 -5.69 -15.33
C LYS A 23 4.07 -5.99 -14.22
N ILE A 24 3.83 -5.48 -13.01
CA ILE A 24 4.73 -5.67 -11.87
C ILE A 24 4.69 -7.12 -11.38
N VAL A 25 3.50 -7.68 -11.15
CA VAL A 25 3.36 -9.04 -10.62
C VAL A 25 3.68 -10.07 -11.70
N ALA A 26 3.31 -9.81 -12.95
CA ALA A 26 3.59 -10.68 -14.11
C ALA A 26 3.24 -12.15 -13.84
N GLY A 27 2.07 -12.41 -13.26
CA GLY A 27 1.57 -13.76 -12.96
C GLY A 27 2.22 -14.46 -11.75
N ARG A 28 3.19 -13.86 -11.07
CA ARG A 28 3.93 -14.48 -9.94
C ARG A 28 3.08 -14.67 -8.67
N ALA A 29 1.94 -13.99 -8.56
CA ALA A 29 1.02 -14.07 -7.43
C ALA A 29 -0.40 -13.67 -7.86
N LYS A 30 -1.41 -14.14 -7.14
CA LYS A 30 -2.72 -13.47 -7.17
C LYS A 30 -2.60 -12.15 -6.40
N TRP A 31 -3.29 -11.12 -6.84
CA TRP A 31 -3.26 -9.83 -6.16
C TRP A 31 -4.65 -9.20 -6.06
N LYS A 32 -4.82 -8.33 -5.06
CA LYS A 32 -6.01 -7.50 -4.86
C LYS A 32 -5.59 -6.14 -4.35
N VAL A 33 -6.17 -5.07 -4.91
CA VAL A 33 -6.10 -3.73 -4.33
C VAL A 33 -7.29 -3.53 -3.41
N ILE A 34 -7.05 -2.94 -2.23
CA ILE A 34 -8.04 -2.71 -1.19
C ILE A 34 -7.99 -1.23 -0.85
N ASN A 35 -8.97 -0.51 -1.35
CA ASN A 35 -9.17 0.89 -1.05
C ASN A 35 -9.74 1.05 0.37
N MET A 36 -9.04 1.80 1.21
CA MET A 36 -9.39 2.05 2.60
C MET A 36 -10.18 3.36 2.77
N GLY A 37 -10.36 4.14 1.71
CA GLY A 37 -11.22 5.32 1.60
C GLY A 37 -10.63 6.63 2.10
N SER A 38 -9.70 6.60 3.06
CA SER A 38 -8.90 7.75 3.50
C SER A 38 -7.76 7.31 4.41
N LYS A 39 -6.74 8.17 4.61
CA LYS A 39 -5.64 7.96 5.57
C LYS A 39 -6.14 7.63 6.96
N GLY A 40 -7.06 8.46 7.47
CA GLY A 40 -7.59 8.33 8.81
C GLY A 40 -8.30 6.99 9.01
N ARG A 41 -9.08 6.56 8.02
CA ARG A 41 -9.73 5.25 8.05
C ARG A 41 -8.74 4.11 7.91
N LEU A 42 -7.77 4.22 7.00
CA LEU A 42 -6.68 3.25 6.83
C LEU A 42 -5.95 3.04 8.15
N LEU A 43 -5.45 4.10 8.76
CA LEU A 43 -4.68 4.04 10.02
C LEU A 43 -5.51 3.50 11.19
N LYS A 44 -6.83 3.75 11.20
CA LYS A 44 -7.75 3.23 12.21
C LYS A 44 -8.03 1.73 12.03
N GLU A 45 -8.25 1.27 10.81
CA GLU A 45 -8.67 -0.11 10.51
C GLU A 45 -7.48 -1.07 10.29
N LEU A 46 -6.31 -0.55 9.93
CA LEU A 46 -5.13 -1.35 9.60
C LEU A 46 -4.76 -2.36 10.71
N PRO A 47 -4.74 -2.01 12.01
CA PRO A 47 -4.39 -2.97 13.07
C PRO A 47 -5.33 -4.20 13.10
N ALA A 48 -6.64 -3.97 12.97
CA ALA A 48 -7.62 -5.06 12.96
C ALA A 48 -7.46 -5.95 11.73
N ARG A 49 -7.22 -5.33 10.56
CA ARG A 49 -6.99 -6.05 9.31
C ARG A 49 -5.71 -6.88 9.33
N LEU A 50 -4.62 -6.35 9.89
CA LEU A 50 -3.36 -7.08 10.04
C LEU A 50 -3.50 -8.27 10.99
N ARG A 51 -4.25 -8.13 12.10
CA ARG A 51 -4.59 -9.29 12.97
C ARG A 51 -5.38 -10.36 12.23
N ALA A 52 -6.35 -9.98 11.39
CA ALA A 52 -7.08 -10.93 10.55
C ALA A 52 -6.15 -11.62 9.53
N TYR A 53 -5.19 -10.89 8.96
CA TYR A 53 -4.18 -11.49 8.08
C TYR A 53 -3.27 -12.47 8.81
N ARG A 54 -2.87 -12.16 10.05
CA ARG A 54 -2.10 -13.08 10.89
C ARG A 54 -2.82 -14.42 11.06
N GLN A 55 -4.11 -14.40 11.41
CA GLN A 55 -4.91 -15.62 11.55
C GLN A 55 -4.98 -16.43 10.24
N ARG A 56 -5.20 -15.76 9.10
CA ARG A 56 -5.22 -16.43 7.79
C ARG A 56 -3.88 -17.09 7.45
N ILE A 57 -2.78 -16.41 7.76
CA ILE A 57 -1.42 -16.95 7.54
C ILE A 57 -1.16 -18.15 8.46
N GLU A 58 -1.57 -18.10 9.72
CA GLU A 58 -1.49 -19.23 10.66
C GLU A 58 -2.33 -20.42 10.19
N ASN A 59 -3.45 -20.16 9.54
CA ASN A 59 -4.30 -21.19 8.90
C ASN A 59 -3.74 -21.69 7.54
N GLY A 60 -2.51 -21.35 7.18
CA GLY A 60 -1.80 -21.89 6.02
C GLY A 60 -1.86 -21.04 4.75
N GLU A 61 -2.47 -19.86 4.78
CA GLU A 61 -2.47 -18.99 3.60
C GLU A 61 -1.10 -18.35 3.36
N ASN A 62 -0.61 -18.46 2.12
CA ASN A 62 0.58 -17.71 1.68
C ASN A 62 0.22 -16.27 1.28
N LEU A 63 -0.19 -15.48 2.28
CA LEU A 63 -0.59 -14.08 2.12
C LEU A 63 0.58 -13.13 2.44
N LYS A 64 0.73 -12.10 1.62
CA LYS A 64 1.56 -10.92 1.86
C LYS A 64 0.75 -9.65 1.66
N ALA A 65 1.15 -8.58 2.33
CA ALA A 65 0.51 -7.28 2.23
C ALA A 65 1.51 -6.17 1.89
N ILE A 66 1.08 -5.23 1.07
CA ILE A 66 1.71 -3.92 0.90
C ILE A 66 0.72 -2.88 1.43
N VAL A 67 1.18 -1.96 2.25
CA VAL A 67 0.41 -0.81 2.73
C VAL A 67 1.05 0.44 2.13
N LEU A 68 0.29 1.14 1.30
CA LEU A 68 0.65 2.43 0.73
C LEU A 68 -0.16 3.52 1.42
N VAL A 69 0.51 4.56 1.90
CA VAL A 69 -0.11 5.73 2.53
C VAL A 69 0.57 6.96 1.97
N ASP A 70 -0.20 7.99 1.65
CA ASP A 70 0.37 9.25 1.17
C ASP A 70 0.97 10.01 2.35
N ARG A 71 2.05 10.74 2.08
CA ARG A 71 2.72 11.55 3.10
C ARG A 71 1.83 12.71 3.52
N ASP A 72 1.20 13.38 2.56
CA ASP A 72 0.59 14.69 2.74
C ASP A 72 1.56 15.64 3.47
N SER A 73 1.06 16.36 4.47
CA SER A 73 1.81 17.20 5.39
C SER A 73 2.49 16.46 6.56
N ASP A 74 2.40 15.13 6.66
CA ASP A 74 2.98 14.39 7.80
C ASP A 74 4.50 14.22 7.69
N ASP A 75 5.15 14.01 8.84
CA ASP A 75 6.51 13.51 8.87
C ASP A 75 6.54 12.03 8.43
N CYS A 76 7.30 11.74 7.37
CA CYS A 76 7.34 10.40 6.80
C CYS A 76 8.04 9.37 7.72
N HIS A 77 8.96 9.78 8.59
CA HIS A 77 9.59 8.87 9.55
C HIS A 77 8.61 8.50 10.66
N GLU A 78 7.87 9.48 11.20
CA GLU A 78 6.85 9.23 12.22
C GLU A 78 5.71 8.35 11.68
N LEU A 79 5.19 8.68 10.49
CA LEU A 79 4.15 7.89 9.83
C LEU A 79 4.65 6.46 9.55
N LYS A 80 5.90 6.31 9.08
CA LYS A 80 6.51 4.99 8.82
C LYS A 80 6.61 4.19 10.11
N GLN A 81 7.12 4.79 11.18
CA GLN A 81 7.25 4.14 12.48
C GLN A 81 5.89 3.70 13.01
N ARG A 82 4.84 4.53 12.87
CA ARG A 82 3.48 4.17 13.27
C ARG A 82 2.97 2.93 12.53
N LEU A 83 3.18 2.84 11.21
CA LEU A 83 2.79 1.66 10.43
C LEU A 83 3.58 0.40 10.82
N GLU A 84 4.87 0.54 11.14
CA GLU A 84 5.71 -0.56 11.63
C GLU A 84 5.23 -1.08 12.99
N ILE A 85 4.87 -0.18 13.93
CA ILE A 85 4.29 -0.54 15.23
C ILE A 85 3.00 -1.33 15.05
N MET A 86 2.09 -0.89 14.17
CA MET A 86 0.83 -1.60 13.91
C MET A 86 1.06 -3.03 13.39
N ALA A 87 2.07 -3.25 12.54
CA ALA A 87 2.43 -4.57 12.06
C ALA A 87 3.09 -5.45 13.14
N TYR A 88 3.96 -4.85 13.95
CA TYR A 88 4.57 -5.50 15.11
C TYR A 88 3.53 -5.97 16.12
N GLU A 89 2.57 -5.10 16.49
CA GLU A 89 1.47 -5.45 17.40
C GLU A 89 0.57 -6.57 16.84
N ALA A 90 0.41 -6.62 15.52
CA ALA A 90 -0.28 -7.71 14.83
C ALA A 90 0.56 -9.00 14.69
N ARG A 91 1.79 -9.03 15.21
CA ARG A 91 2.75 -10.15 15.14
C ARG A 91 3.07 -10.55 13.70
N LEU A 92 3.25 -9.55 12.84
CA LEU A 92 3.66 -9.74 11.45
C LEU A 92 5.03 -9.10 11.22
N SER A 93 5.96 -9.88 10.66
CA SER A 93 7.25 -9.36 10.22
C SER A 93 7.10 -8.43 9.02
N THR A 94 7.88 -7.36 9.02
CA THR A 94 7.90 -6.35 7.96
C THR A 94 9.20 -6.42 7.17
N LYS A 95 9.26 -5.78 6.00
CA LYS A 95 10.53 -5.66 5.27
C LYS A 95 11.60 -4.90 6.07
N THR A 96 11.19 -4.01 6.98
CA THR A 96 12.07 -3.24 7.86
C THR A 96 12.58 -4.10 9.03
N SER A 97 11.72 -4.98 9.56
CA SER A 97 12.01 -5.90 10.65
C SER A 97 11.58 -7.32 10.26
N PRO A 98 12.40 -8.03 9.46
CA PRO A 98 12.08 -9.39 9.03
C PRO A 98 12.18 -10.38 10.19
N ASP A 99 11.62 -11.58 10.02
CA ASP A 99 11.80 -12.67 10.98
C ASP A 99 13.24 -13.21 10.98
N SER A 100 13.53 -14.18 11.86
CA SER A 100 14.86 -14.78 12.01
C SER A 100 15.38 -15.46 10.74
N SER A 101 14.51 -15.79 9.79
CA SER A 101 14.86 -16.37 8.50
C SER A 101 14.95 -15.32 7.38
N GLY A 102 14.87 -14.04 7.71
CA GLY A 102 14.86 -12.93 6.75
C GLY A 102 13.54 -12.76 5.99
N ASN A 103 12.47 -13.48 6.38
CA ASN A 103 11.18 -13.40 5.71
C ASN A 103 10.31 -12.30 6.29
N PHE A 104 9.45 -11.74 5.44
CA PHE A 104 8.47 -10.74 5.83
C PHE A 104 7.12 -10.97 5.17
N ARG A 105 6.07 -10.52 5.86
CA ARG A 105 4.68 -10.59 5.43
C ARG A 105 4.12 -9.25 5.01
N VAL A 106 4.62 -8.15 5.57
CA VAL A 106 4.11 -6.81 5.32
C VAL A 106 5.21 -5.88 4.77
N VAL A 107 4.86 -5.05 3.81
CA VAL A 107 5.69 -3.94 3.35
C VAL A 107 4.90 -2.66 3.55
N THR A 108 5.43 -1.72 4.32
CA THR A 108 4.83 -0.39 4.46
C THR A 108 5.66 0.61 3.65
N ARG A 109 5.00 1.43 2.84
CA ARG A 109 5.60 2.48 2.00
C ARG A 109 4.79 3.75 2.13
N ILE A 110 5.51 4.86 2.12
CA ILE A 110 4.94 6.20 2.09
C ILE A 110 5.20 6.76 0.71
N VAL A 111 4.16 7.29 0.09
CA VAL A 111 4.24 7.99 -1.19
C VAL A 111 4.54 9.45 -0.87
N VAL A 112 5.77 9.90 -1.15
CA VAL A 112 6.30 11.18 -0.64
C VAL A 112 5.94 12.37 -1.52
N GLU A 113 5.91 12.20 -2.85
CA GLU A 113 5.58 13.27 -3.81
C GLU A 113 4.15 13.12 -4.37
N GLU A 114 3.30 12.33 -3.70
CA GLU A 114 1.94 12.00 -4.13
C GLU A 114 1.90 11.38 -5.55
N LEU A 115 0.80 10.74 -5.93
CA LEU A 115 0.69 10.12 -7.25
C LEU A 115 0.43 11.18 -8.33
N GLU A 116 -0.20 12.28 -7.93
CA GLU A 116 -0.62 13.43 -8.70
C GLU A 116 0.55 14.13 -9.38
N ALA A 117 1.71 14.19 -8.69
CA ALA A 117 2.93 14.75 -9.28
C ALA A 117 3.40 13.96 -10.51
N TRP A 118 3.10 12.66 -10.60
CA TRP A 118 3.46 11.84 -11.76
C TRP A 118 2.55 12.11 -12.95
N PHE A 119 1.30 12.50 -12.72
CA PHE A 119 0.36 12.91 -13.77
C PHE A 119 0.65 14.33 -14.27
N MET A 120 1.11 15.23 -13.40
CA MET A 120 1.46 16.60 -13.77
C MET A 120 2.76 16.73 -14.58
N GLY A 121 3.50 15.64 -14.79
CA GLY A 121 4.67 15.61 -15.65
C GLY A 121 4.37 15.70 -17.16
N ASP A 122 3.13 15.46 -17.59
CA ASP A 122 2.69 15.61 -18.99
C ASP A 122 1.70 16.78 -19.11
N THR A 123 2.25 17.98 -19.27
CA THR A 123 1.47 19.21 -19.40
C THR A 123 0.57 19.20 -20.65
N ALA A 124 0.94 18.48 -21.70
CA ALA A 124 0.12 18.35 -22.90
C ALA A 124 -1.13 17.48 -22.65
N ALA A 125 -0.97 16.36 -21.92
CA ALA A 125 -2.10 15.54 -21.49
C ALA A 125 -3.06 16.30 -20.56
N LEU A 126 -2.53 17.13 -19.67
CA LEU A 126 -3.34 17.99 -18.80
C LEU A 126 -4.14 19.04 -19.59
N GLN A 127 -3.52 19.72 -20.55
CA GLN A 127 -4.20 20.69 -21.41
C GLN A 127 -5.27 20.04 -22.30
N ALA A 128 -5.05 18.80 -22.74
CA ALA A 128 -6.04 18.03 -23.50
C ALA A 128 -7.25 17.61 -22.66
N ALA A 129 -7.04 17.26 -21.39
CA ALA A 129 -8.12 16.86 -20.47
C ALA A 129 -8.87 18.04 -19.83
N PHE A 130 -8.17 19.15 -19.59
CA PHE A 130 -8.68 20.34 -18.93
C PHE A 130 -8.35 21.59 -19.75
N THR A 131 -9.25 21.96 -20.67
CA THR A 131 -9.05 23.07 -21.60
C THR A 131 -8.96 24.45 -20.95
N SER A 132 -9.26 24.58 -19.65
CA SER A 132 -9.04 25.82 -18.89
C SER A 132 -7.59 26.03 -18.42
N LEU A 133 -6.71 25.06 -18.66
CA LEU A 133 -5.27 25.11 -18.33
C LEU A 133 -4.41 25.62 -19.52
N SER A 134 -5.04 26.17 -20.57
CA SER A 134 -4.38 26.76 -21.74
C SER A 134 -4.04 28.24 -21.55
#